data_AF-A0A0Q6VA03-F1
#
_entry.id   AF-A0A0Q6VA03-F1
#
_cell.length_a   1.000
_cell.length_b   1.000
_cell.length_c   1.000
_cell.angle_alpha   90.00
_cell.angle_beta   90.00
_cell.angle_gamma   90.00
#
_symmetry.space_group_name_H-M   'P 1'
#
loop_
_entity.id
_entity.type
_entity.pdbx_description
1 polymer ?
#
loop_
_entity_poly.entity_id
_entity_poly.type
_entity_poly.pdbx_seq_one_letter_code
_entity_poly.pdbx_strand_id
1 'polypeptide(L)'
;MAGKPLHIVPPVSGVAEVYDLGRGPETTAERVKRLQDEARLLAREEVERLDRDLRRLADQARSVADGGDAYPAGIRELASRIAVDTAQRADILRALLERLH
;
A
#
# COMPACT_ATOMS: atom_id res chain seq x y z
N MET A 1 -13.18 -63.73 -22.18
CA MET A 1 -11.77 -63.45 -21.78
C MET A 1 -11.16 -62.50 -22.79
N ALA A 2 -11.03 -61.21 -22.44
CA ALA A 2 -10.03 -60.24 -22.94
C ALA A 2 -10.36 -58.87 -22.30
N GLY A 3 -9.59 -58.49 -21.28
CA GLY A 3 -9.84 -57.32 -20.44
C GLY A 3 -9.44 -55.99 -21.10
N LYS A 4 -10.16 -54.94 -20.77
CA LYS A 4 -9.87 -53.55 -21.17
C LYS A 4 -8.70 -53.02 -20.33
N PRO A 5 -7.66 -52.39 -20.90
CA PRO A 5 -6.51 -51.95 -20.12
C PRO A 5 -6.91 -50.80 -19.17
N LEU A 6 -6.56 -50.94 -17.90
CA LEU A 6 -6.73 -49.89 -16.89
C LEU A 6 -5.62 -48.85 -17.08
N HIS A 7 -6.00 -47.60 -17.26
CA HIS A 7 -5.05 -46.49 -17.34
C HIS A 7 -4.85 -45.94 -15.92
N ILE A 8 -3.62 -46.04 -15.40
CA ILE A 8 -3.27 -45.45 -14.10
C ILE A 8 -3.05 -43.95 -14.33
N VAL A 9 -3.90 -43.12 -13.71
CA VAL A 9 -3.70 -41.67 -13.64
C VAL A 9 -2.86 -41.40 -12.38
N PRO A 10 -1.77 -40.63 -12.45
CA PRO A 10 -0.99 -40.31 -11.26
C PRO A 10 -1.82 -39.44 -10.30
N PRO A 11 -1.65 -39.57 -8.98
CA PRO A 11 -2.32 -38.69 -8.05
C PRO A 11 -1.78 -37.28 -8.26
N VAL A 12 -2.64 -36.39 -8.79
CA VAL A 12 -2.38 -34.96 -8.73
C VAL A 12 -2.34 -34.64 -7.23
N SER A 13 -1.14 -34.36 -6.70
CA SER A 13 -0.98 -33.74 -5.39
C SER A 13 -1.47 -32.30 -5.50
N GLY A 14 -2.79 -32.16 -5.66
CA GLY A 14 -3.48 -30.90 -5.49
C GLY A 14 -3.55 -30.68 -3.99
N VAL A 15 -2.82 -29.68 -3.52
CA VAL A 15 -3.07 -29.07 -2.22
C VAL A 15 -4.57 -28.77 -2.20
N ALA A 16 -5.31 -29.50 -1.37
CA ALA A 16 -6.75 -29.30 -1.24
C ALA A 16 -6.96 -27.88 -0.71
N GLU A 17 -7.32 -26.96 -1.61
CA GLU A 17 -7.95 -25.73 -1.21
C GLU A 17 -9.23 -26.12 -0.46
N VAL A 18 -9.21 -25.87 0.85
CA VAL A 18 -10.35 -26.13 1.72
C VAL A 18 -11.45 -25.14 1.33
N TYR A 19 -12.32 -25.57 0.42
CA TYR A 19 -13.54 -24.84 0.08
C TYR A 19 -14.57 -25.10 1.18
N ASP A 20 -14.98 -24.03 1.86
CA ASP A 20 -16.11 -24.06 2.79
C ASP A 20 -17.41 -24.28 1.99
N LEU A 21 -17.82 -25.56 1.90
CA LEU A 21 -19.01 -26.00 1.17
C LEU A 21 -20.33 -25.51 1.82
N GLY A 22 -20.28 -24.89 3.01
CA GLY A 22 -21.46 -24.33 3.68
C GLY A 22 -21.85 -22.95 3.16
N ARG A 23 -20.95 -22.26 2.47
CA ARG A 23 -21.19 -20.97 1.83
C ARG A 23 -21.25 -21.22 0.32
N GLY A 24 -22.43 -21.00 -0.29
CA GLY A 24 -22.54 -21.05 -1.75
C GLY A 24 -21.48 -20.15 -2.42
N PRO A 25 -21.10 -20.43 -3.68
CA PRO A 25 -20.07 -19.66 -4.36
C PRO A 25 -20.41 -18.16 -4.32
N GLU A 26 -19.41 -17.35 -3.99
CA GLU A 26 -19.52 -15.88 -3.95
C GLU A 26 -20.19 -15.40 -5.25
N THR A 27 -21.29 -14.66 -5.12
CA THR A 27 -21.94 -14.04 -6.27
C THR A 27 -21.01 -13.00 -6.89
N THR A 28 -21.18 -12.70 -8.17
CA THR A 28 -20.39 -11.63 -8.82
C THR A 28 -20.48 -10.30 -8.06
N ALA A 29 -21.64 -9.98 -7.48
CA ALA A 29 -21.83 -8.76 -6.68
C ALA A 29 -21.01 -8.77 -5.38
N GLU A 30 -21.00 -9.88 -4.65
CA GLU A 30 -20.18 -10.03 -3.44
C GLU A 30 -18.69 -9.94 -3.77
N ARG A 31 -18.26 -10.58 -4.87
CA ARG A 31 -16.87 -10.52 -5.35
C ARG A 31 -16.44 -9.11 -5.69
N VAL A 32 -17.28 -8.37 -6.40
CA VAL A 32 -17.01 -6.96 -6.73
C VAL A 32 -16.87 -6.13 -5.46
N LYS A 33 -17.77 -6.31 -4.49
CA LYS A 33 -17.71 -5.57 -3.22
C LYS A 33 -16.40 -5.85 -2.47
N ARG A 34 -16.02 -7.11 -2.32
CA ARG A 34 -14.77 -7.49 -1.66
C ARG A 34 -13.54 -6.89 -2.34
N LEU A 35 -13.47 -6.93 -3.67
CA LEU A 35 -12.38 -6.34 -4.43
C LEU A 35 -12.33 -4.81 -4.29
N GLN A 36 -13.48 -4.14 -4.22
CA GLN A 36 -13.54 -2.70 -3.97
C GLN A 36 -13.04 -2.34 -2.57
N ASP A 37 -13.40 -3.13 -1.56
CA ASP A 37 -12.95 -2.92 -0.19
C ASP A 37 -11.44 -3.16 -0.07
N GLU A 38 -10.91 -4.20 -0.72
CA GLU A 38 -9.47 -4.46 -0.80
C GLU A 38 -8.72 -3.33 -1.51
N ALA A 39 -9.24 -2.83 -2.64
CA ALA A 39 -8.65 -1.69 -3.33
C ALA A 39 -8.62 -0.41 -2.48
N ARG A 40 -9.67 -0.18 -1.67
CA ARG A 40 -9.73 0.97 -0.74
C ARG A 40 -8.70 0.85 0.38
N LEU A 41 -8.51 -0.35 0.92
CA LEU A 41 -7.49 -0.61 1.93
C LEU A 41 -6.08 -0.36 1.37
N LEU A 42 -5.77 -0.91 0.21
CA LEU A 42 -4.48 -0.70 -0.45
C LEU A 42 -4.23 0.78 -0.77
N ALA A 43 -5.23 1.47 -1.31
CA ALA A 43 -5.11 2.90 -1.59
C ALA A 43 -4.83 3.71 -0.31
N ARG A 44 -5.46 3.35 0.80
CA ARG A 44 -5.21 4.00 2.10
C ARG A 44 -3.78 3.78 2.59
N GLU A 45 -3.27 2.55 2.50
CA GLU A 45 -1.89 2.22 2.90
C GLU A 45 -0.86 3.03 2.10
N GLU A 46 -1.09 3.21 0.81
CA GLU A 46 -0.24 4.02 -0.06
C GLU A 46 -0.26 5.51 0.34
N VAL A 47 -1.42 6.05 0.70
CA VAL A 47 -1.51 7.44 1.18
C VAL A 47 -0.85 7.61 2.55
N GLU A 48 -0.95 6.63 3.44
CA GLU A 48 -0.22 6.62 4.71
C GLU A 48 1.31 6.52 4.51
N ARG A 49 1.76 5.81 3.48
CA ARG A 49 3.18 5.80 3.08
C ARG A 49 3.61 7.18 2.58
N LEU A 50 2.80 7.85 1.77
CA LEU A 50 3.08 9.20 1.29
C LEU A 50 3.19 10.23 2.45
N ASP A 51 2.33 10.16 3.47
CA ASP A 51 2.45 11.00 4.67
C ASP A 51 3.82 10.82 5.35
N ARG A 52 4.25 9.58 5.56
CA ARG A 52 5.57 9.27 6.13
C ARG A 52 6.72 9.80 5.28
N ASP A 53 6.62 9.66 3.96
CA ASP A 53 7.64 10.14 3.03
C ASP A 53 7.74 11.67 3.01
N LEU A 54 6.61 12.39 3.09
CA LEU A 54 6.59 13.85 3.20
C LEU A 54 7.27 14.33 4.48
N ARG A 55 7.00 13.67 5.62
CA ARG A 55 7.64 14.01 6.90
C ARG A 55 9.15 13.75 6.85
N ARG A 56 9.56 12.61 6.33
CA ARG A 56 10.99 12.28 6.15
C ARG A 56 11.69 13.29 5.25
N LEU A 57 11.05 13.70 4.15
CA LEU A 57 11.59 14.71 3.25
C LEU A 57 11.71 16.07 3.97
N ALA A 58 10.73 16.44 4.80
CA ALA A 58 10.78 17.66 5.59
C ALA A 58 11.99 17.66 6.54
N ASP A 59 12.20 16.56 7.27
CA ASP A 59 13.33 16.41 8.20
C ASP A 59 14.68 16.46 7.48
N GLN A 60 14.77 15.79 6.32
CA GLN A 60 15.98 15.81 5.49
C GLN A 60 16.26 17.21 4.95
N ALA A 61 15.25 17.90 4.42
CA ALA A 61 15.38 19.26 3.93
C ALA A 61 15.75 20.22 5.06
N ARG A 62 15.22 20.01 6.27
CA ARG A 62 15.57 20.80 7.44
C ARG A 62 17.03 20.63 7.84
N SER A 63 17.53 19.39 7.80
CA SER A 63 18.94 19.08 8.08
C SER A 63 19.89 19.81 7.12
N VAL A 64 19.53 19.93 5.84
CA VAL A 64 20.30 20.71 4.85
C VAL A 64 20.21 22.21 5.12
N ALA A 65 19.02 22.72 5.44
CA ALA A 65 18.82 24.13 5.77
C ALA A 65 19.64 24.59 6.98
N ASP A 66 19.72 23.72 8.00
CA ASP A 66 20.40 23.99 9.28
C ASP A 66 21.91 23.67 9.22
N GLY A 67 22.43 23.09 8.13
CA GLY A 67 23.83 22.67 7.98
C GLY A 67 24.87 23.79 7.85
N GLY A 68 24.48 25.06 8.07
CA GLY A 68 25.39 26.21 8.14
C GLY A 68 26.24 26.41 6.88
N ASP A 69 27.54 26.67 7.07
CA ASP A 69 28.47 26.98 5.97
C ASP A 69 28.85 25.76 5.12
N ALA A 70 28.43 24.54 5.50
CA ALA A 70 28.60 23.36 4.65
C ALA A 70 27.75 23.41 3.37
N TYR A 71 26.71 24.26 3.35
CA TYR A 71 25.81 24.43 2.22
C TYR A 71 25.71 25.90 1.78
N PRO A 72 25.76 26.19 0.46
CA PRO A 72 25.52 27.52 -0.07
C PRO A 72 24.18 28.12 0.38
N ALA A 73 24.14 29.44 0.59
CA ALA A 73 22.96 30.14 1.11
C ALA A 73 21.69 29.88 0.30
N GLY A 74 21.77 29.88 -1.04
CA GLY A 74 20.61 29.59 -1.90
C GLY A 74 20.09 28.16 -1.76
N ILE A 75 20.97 27.18 -1.51
CA ILE A 75 20.55 25.79 -1.26
C ILE A 75 19.84 25.69 0.08
N ARG A 76 20.37 26.33 1.12
CA ARG A 76 19.73 26.37 2.45
C ARG A 76 18.37 27.03 2.43
N GLU A 77 18.24 28.14 1.71
CA GLU A 77 16.97 28.85 1.57
C GLU A 77 15.93 27.98 0.87
N LEU A 78 16.30 27.33 -0.24
CA LEU A 78 15.41 26.38 -0.93
C LEU A 78 15.02 25.21 -0.01
N ALA A 79 16.00 24.62 0.68
CA ALA A 79 15.76 23.50 1.58
C ALA A 79 14.84 23.88 2.76
N SER A 80 14.99 25.10 3.30
CA SER A 80 14.10 25.63 4.34
C SER A 80 12.65 25.73 3.84
N ARG A 81 12.43 26.23 2.62
CA ARG A 81 11.09 26.29 2.01
C ARG A 81 10.50 24.90 1.78
N ILE A 82 11.31 23.96 1.27
CA ILE A 82 10.88 22.56 1.08
C ILE A 82 10.47 21.95 2.41
N ALA A 83 11.25 22.14 3.48
CA ALA A 83 10.96 21.59 4.80
C ALA A 83 9.60 22.09 5.33
N VAL A 84 9.33 23.39 5.22
CA VAL A 84 8.07 23.98 5.67
C VAL A 84 6.88 23.48 4.84
N ASP A 85 6.99 23.53 3.51
CA ASP A 85 5.88 23.15 2.62
C ASP A 85 5.53 21.66 2.75
N THR A 86 6.54 20.79 2.80
CA THR A 86 6.32 19.34 2.94
C THR A 86 5.76 18.95 4.29
N ALA A 87 6.22 19.56 5.39
CA ALA A 87 5.63 19.37 6.71
C ALA A 87 4.16 19.79 6.76
N GLN A 88 3.84 20.99 6.25
CA GLN A 88 2.47 21.48 6.19
C GLN A 88 1.56 20.57 5.37
N ARG A 89 2.04 20.08 4.21
CA ARG A 89 1.30 19.13 3.37
C ARG A 89 1.07 17.79 4.06
N ALA A 90 2.05 17.29 4.81
CA ALA A 90 1.90 16.06 5.60
C ALA A 90 0.81 16.23 6.66
N ASP A 91 0.77 17.35 7.37
CA ASP A 91 -0.26 17.59 8.39
C ASP A 91 -1.67 17.70 7.79
N ILE A 92 -1.81 18.37 6.64
CA ILE A 92 -3.09 18.41 5.90
C ILE A 92 -3.49 17.00 5.46
N LEU A 93 -2.57 16.23 4.89
CA LEU A 93 -2.83 14.86 4.43
C LEU A 93 -3.27 13.96 5.59
N ARG A 94 -2.59 14.06 6.73
CA ARG A 94 -2.92 13.31 7.95
C ARG A 94 -4.33 13.64 8.43
N ALA A 95 -4.68 14.93 8.51
CA ALA A 95 -6.01 15.37 8.92
C ALA A 95 -7.12 14.88 7.97
N LEU A 96 -6.84 14.80 6.66
CA LEU A 96 -7.79 14.22 5.70
C LEU A 96 -7.97 12.71 5.90
N LEU A 97 -6.88 11.98 6.18
CA LEU A 97 -6.95 10.54 6.45
C LEU A 97 -7.73 10.21 7.72
N GLU A 98 -7.62 11.03 8.77
CA GLU A 98 -8.35 10.84 10.03
C GLU A 98 -9.86 11.07 9.88
N ARG A 99 -10.28 11.92 8.92
CA ARG A 99 -11.71 12.18 8.63
C ARG A 99 -12.37 11.09 7.78
N LEU A 100 -11.57 10.21 7.19
CA LEU A 100 -12.06 9.04 6.46
C LEU A 100 -12.34 7.84 7.39
N HIS A 101 -12.06 7.97 8.69
CA HIS A 101 -12.44 7.01 9.74
C HIS A 101 -13.83 7.34 10.29
#